data_AF-A0A6G1ICU9-F1
#
_entry.id   AF-A0A6G1ICU9-F1
#
_cell.length_a   1.000
_cell.length_b   1.000
_cell.length_c   1.000
_cell.angle_alpha   90.00
_cell.angle_beta   90.00
_cell.angle_gamma   90.00
#
_symmetry.space_group_name_H-M   'P 1'
#
loop_
_entity.id
_entity.type
_entity.pdbx_description
1 polymer ?
#
loop_
_entity_poly.entity_id
_entity_poly.type
_entity_poly.pdbx_seq_one_letter_code
_entity_poly.pdbx_strand_id
1 'polypeptide(L)'
;SCSLADVQQPTNTMTPPTADLTLALIARGKGTQNYTCADATATPAAFGAVANLFNASCTVASGNLGSISEETIGMHFFADGTTPEFDIIGLGETQAKKVESMAAPQPTNVPWLRLQAQEQGTTSPVKQIYRLNTVGGVAPADCAGQEANSVVTVSYEAEYWVY
;
A
#
# COMPACT_ATOMS: atom_id res chain seq x y z
N SER A 1 -24.10 1.59 4.83
CA SER A 1 -22.97 1.84 3.90
C SER A 1 -22.84 3.33 3.68
N CYS A 2 -21.63 3.83 3.49
CA CYS A 2 -21.34 5.19 3.03
C CYS A 2 -21.24 5.20 1.49
N SER A 3 -21.46 6.34 0.86
CA SER A 3 -21.20 6.52 -0.58
C SER A 3 -19.73 6.82 -0.82
N LEU A 4 -19.14 6.22 -1.86
CA LEU A 4 -17.79 6.49 -2.35
C LEU A 4 -17.75 7.30 -3.66
N ALA A 5 -18.92 7.59 -4.24
CA ALA A 5 -19.03 8.16 -5.58
C ALA A 5 -18.33 9.52 -5.75
N ASP A 6 -18.39 10.35 -4.71
CA ASP A 6 -17.84 11.71 -4.71
C ASP A 6 -16.51 11.82 -3.95
N VAL A 7 -15.96 10.69 -3.49
CA VAL A 7 -14.75 10.68 -2.67
C VAL A 7 -13.53 10.82 -3.58
N GLN A 8 -12.82 11.94 -3.42
CA GLN A 8 -11.63 12.28 -4.18
C GLN A 8 -10.37 11.79 -3.48
N GLN A 9 -9.41 11.29 -4.26
CA GLN A 9 -8.06 11.02 -3.74
C GLN A 9 -7.43 12.30 -3.18
N PRO A 10 -6.51 12.19 -2.21
CA PRO A 10 -5.60 13.27 -1.85
C PRO A 10 -4.89 13.84 -3.09
N THR A 11 -4.69 15.16 -3.12
CA THR A 11 -4.01 15.86 -4.22
C THR A 11 -2.66 15.22 -4.51
N ASN A 12 -2.46 14.77 -5.74
CA ASN A 12 -1.25 14.10 -6.19
C ASN A 12 -1.03 14.33 -7.70
N THR A 13 0.14 13.95 -8.21
CA THR A 13 0.53 14.16 -9.62
C THR A 13 0.59 12.88 -10.45
N MET A 14 0.18 11.74 -9.88
CA MET A 14 0.11 10.49 -10.62
C MET A 14 -1.10 10.53 -11.57
N THR A 15 -1.06 9.69 -12.60
CA THR A 15 -2.19 9.55 -13.52
C THR A 15 -3.44 9.16 -12.73
N PRO A 16 -4.56 9.90 -12.85
CA PRO A 16 -5.78 9.58 -12.11
C PRO A 16 -6.43 8.28 -12.64
N PRO A 17 -7.34 7.67 -11.86
CA PRO A 17 -8.18 6.57 -12.35
C PRO A 17 -8.93 6.98 -13.62
N THR A 18 -9.07 6.06 -14.56
CA THR A 18 -9.84 6.31 -15.78
C THR A 18 -11.33 6.41 -15.46
N ALA A 19 -12.10 7.14 -16.28
CA ALA A 19 -13.50 7.47 -16.00
C ALA A 19 -14.45 6.26 -15.96
N ASP A 20 -14.02 5.12 -16.50
CA ASP A 20 -14.73 3.83 -16.47
C ASP A 20 -14.52 3.05 -15.17
N LEU A 21 -13.56 3.45 -14.33
CA LEU A 21 -13.30 2.81 -13.04
C LEU A 21 -14.09 3.47 -11.92
N THR A 22 -14.53 2.66 -10.96
CA THR A 22 -15.28 3.13 -9.77
C THR A 22 -14.49 2.79 -8.52
N LEU A 23 -14.45 3.71 -7.55
CA LEU A 23 -13.82 3.44 -6.25
C LEU A 23 -14.63 2.39 -5.48
N ALA A 24 -14.07 1.20 -5.34
CA ALA A 24 -14.70 0.06 -4.67
C ALA A 24 -14.44 0.06 -3.15
N LEU A 25 -13.23 0.46 -2.75
CA LEU A 25 -12.78 0.38 -1.36
C LEU A 25 -11.66 1.38 -1.10
N ILE A 26 -11.66 1.96 0.11
CA ILE A 26 -10.47 2.57 0.70
C ILE A 26 -10.09 1.72 1.92
N ALA A 27 -8.90 1.13 1.88
CA ALA A 27 -8.36 0.34 2.97
C ALA A 27 -7.20 1.07 3.65
N ARG A 28 -7.16 1.06 4.99
CA ARG A 28 -5.95 1.43 5.73
C ARG A 28 -5.08 0.19 5.90
N GLY A 29 -3.87 0.22 5.39
CA GLY A 29 -2.85 -0.78 5.69
C GLY A 29 -2.05 -0.39 6.91
N LYS A 30 -1.87 -1.32 7.86
CA LYS A 30 -0.91 -1.18 8.97
C LYS A 30 0.03 -2.38 8.98
N GLY A 31 1.33 -2.15 8.97
CA GLY A 31 2.31 -3.22 8.97
C GLY A 31 3.75 -2.75 8.83
N THR A 32 4.54 -3.44 8.01
CA THR A 32 5.97 -3.15 7.81
C THR A 32 6.34 -3.08 6.33
N GLN A 33 7.27 -2.17 6.04
CA GLN A 33 8.11 -2.22 4.86
C GLN A 33 9.34 -3.05 5.19
N ASN A 34 9.71 -3.95 4.29
CA ASN A 34 10.78 -4.92 4.50
C ASN A 34 11.94 -4.63 3.55
N TYR A 35 13.15 -4.64 4.08
CA TYR A 35 14.39 -4.35 3.36
C TYR A 35 15.43 -5.43 3.62
N THR A 36 16.26 -5.75 2.63
CA THR A 36 17.40 -6.66 2.79
C THR A 36 18.70 -5.87 2.93
N CYS A 37 19.59 -6.39 3.78
CA CYS A 37 20.91 -5.86 4.01
C CYS A 37 21.96 -6.89 3.58
N ALA A 38 22.76 -6.58 2.56
CA ALA A 38 23.83 -7.48 2.11
C ALA A 38 24.94 -7.60 3.16
N ASP A 39 25.34 -6.47 3.75
CA ASP A 39 26.29 -6.35 4.84
C ASP A 39 26.01 -5.06 5.63
N ALA A 40 26.76 -4.83 6.72
CA ALA A 40 26.54 -3.71 7.63
C ALA A 40 26.78 -2.31 7.02
N THR A 41 27.42 -2.23 5.85
CA THR A 41 27.70 -0.96 5.15
C THR A 41 26.84 -0.76 3.91
N ALA A 42 26.03 -1.77 3.55
CA ALA A 42 25.17 -1.72 2.39
C ALA A 42 24.04 -0.70 2.57
N THR A 43 23.57 -0.16 1.44
CA THR A 43 22.27 0.53 1.38
C THR A 43 21.16 -0.54 1.40
N PRO A 44 20.16 -0.43 2.28
CA PRO A 44 19.07 -1.40 2.33
C PRO A 44 18.30 -1.47 1.00
N ALA A 45 18.09 -2.67 0.47
CA ALA A 45 17.31 -2.90 -0.74
C ALA A 45 15.87 -3.27 -0.37
N ALA A 46 14.87 -2.72 -1.08
CA ALA A 46 13.48 -3.08 -0.81
C ALA A 46 13.20 -4.56 -1.12
N PHE A 47 12.57 -5.25 -0.18
CA PHE A 47 12.25 -6.69 -0.24
C PHE A 47 10.74 -6.97 -0.07
N GLY A 48 9.91 -5.93 -0.13
CA GLY A 48 8.45 -6.03 -0.09
C GLY A 48 7.84 -5.37 1.15
N ALA A 49 6.61 -5.75 1.47
CA ALA A 49 5.85 -5.25 2.60
C ALA A 49 4.89 -6.33 3.11
N VAL A 50 4.47 -6.22 4.36
CA VAL A 50 3.37 -7.01 4.94
C VAL A 50 2.49 -6.07 5.74
N ALA A 51 1.17 -6.10 5.52
CA ALA A 51 0.22 -5.29 6.27
C ALA A 51 -1.14 -5.96 6.40
N ASN A 52 -1.78 -5.75 7.54
CA ASN A 52 -3.22 -6.00 7.69
C ASN A 52 -3.98 -4.84 7.07
N LEU A 53 -5.11 -5.14 6.42
CA LEU A 53 -5.97 -4.15 5.78
C LEU A 53 -7.23 -3.95 6.61
N PHE A 54 -7.61 -2.70 6.84
CA PHE A 54 -8.80 -2.31 7.59
C PHE A 54 -9.69 -1.45 6.71
N ASN A 55 -11.01 -1.62 6.77
CA ASN A 55 -11.92 -0.82 5.97
C ASN A 55 -11.95 0.64 6.47
N ALA A 56 -11.48 1.56 5.63
CA ALA A 56 -11.44 3.00 5.92
C ALA A 56 -12.45 3.80 5.07
N SER A 57 -13.21 3.15 4.18
CA SER A 57 -14.12 3.79 3.22
C SER A 57 -15.03 4.83 3.87
N CYS A 58 -15.74 4.48 4.94
CA CYS A 58 -16.70 5.40 5.55
C CYS A 58 -16.04 6.50 6.37
N THR A 59 -14.90 6.20 6.98
CA THR A 59 -14.12 7.19 7.70
C THR A 59 -13.61 8.28 6.76
N VAL A 60 -13.05 7.89 5.61
CA VAL A 60 -12.56 8.84 4.61
C VAL A 60 -13.73 9.59 3.95
N ALA A 61 -14.81 8.89 3.59
CA ALA A 61 -15.97 9.51 2.95
C ALA A 61 -16.71 10.53 3.84
N SER A 62 -16.78 10.27 5.15
CA SER A 62 -17.50 11.15 6.10
C SER A 62 -16.61 12.18 6.79
N GLY A 63 -15.29 12.10 6.62
CA GLY A 63 -14.32 12.91 7.36
C GLY A 63 -14.31 12.63 8.87
N ASN A 64 -15.03 11.61 9.34
CA ASN A 64 -15.16 11.28 10.76
C ASN A 64 -14.24 10.10 11.11
N LEU A 65 -13.06 10.44 11.65
CA LEU A 65 -12.01 9.49 12.06
C LEU A 65 -12.39 8.60 13.26
N GLY A 66 -13.54 8.85 13.91
CA GLY A 66 -13.88 8.25 15.21
C GLY A 66 -14.35 6.79 15.20
N SER A 67 -14.48 6.12 14.05
CA SER A 67 -15.03 4.75 14.01
C SER A 67 -14.50 3.90 12.85
N ILE A 68 -13.17 3.85 12.69
CA ILE A 68 -12.57 2.79 11.86
C ILE A 68 -12.80 1.46 12.61
N SER A 69 -13.47 0.51 11.98
CA SER A 69 -13.46 -0.87 12.48
C SER A 69 -12.02 -1.39 12.41
N GLU A 70 -11.46 -1.80 13.55
CA GLU A 70 -10.17 -2.50 13.62
C GLU A 70 -10.31 -3.99 13.23
N GLU A 71 -11.42 -4.38 12.61
CA GLU A 71 -11.55 -5.70 12.00
C GLU A 71 -10.78 -5.74 10.67
N THR A 72 -9.89 -6.73 10.55
CA THR A 72 -9.15 -6.94 9.31
C THR A 72 -10.09 -7.39 8.20
N ILE A 73 -9.96 -6.78 7.02
CA ILE A 73 -10.66 -7.14 5.79
C ILE A 73 -9.75 -7.88 4.81
N GLY A 74 -8.53 -8.21 5.22
CA GLY A 74 -7.56 -8.86 4.35
C GLY A 74 -6.11 -8.50 4.67
N MET A 75 -5.22 -8.90 3.77
CA MET A 75 -3.80 -8.65 3.89
C MET A 75 -3.21 -8.10 2.60
N HIS A 76 -2.19 -7.27 2.77
CA HIS A 76 -1.27 -6.90 1.71
C HIS A 76 0.08 -7.55 2.00
N PHE A 77 0.62 -8.28 1.02
CA PHE A 77 1.94 -8.89 1.09
C PHE A 77 2.58 -8.89 -0.30
N PHE A 78 3.68 -9.61 -0.47
CA PHE A 78 4.39 -9.72 -1.75
C PHE A 78 4.46 -11.20 -2.14
N ALA A 79 3.94 -11.54 -3.32
CA ALA A 79 3.95 -12.91 -3.86
C ALA A 79 5.38 -13.37 -4.21
N ASP A 80 6.20 -12.41 -4.62
CA ASP A 80 7.63 -12.53 -4.87
C ASP A 80 8.30 -11.19 -4.51
N GLY A 81 9.62 -11.04 -4.70
CA GLY A 81 10.34 -9.82 -4.33
C GLY A 81 9.91 -8.52 -5.03
N THR A 82 9.00 -8.57 -6.00
CA THR A 82 8.57 -7.45 -6.84
C THR A 82 7.05 -7.31 -7.02
N THR A 83 6.28 -8.37 -6.75
CA THR A 83 4.85 -8.44 -7.01
C THR A 83 4.03 -8.18 -5.74
N PRO A 84 3.54 -6.95 -5.50
CA PRO A 84 2.59 -6.69 -4.42
C PRO A 84 1.28 -7.44 -4.66
N GLU A 85 0.79 -8.10 -3.61
CA GLU A 85 -0.46 -8.84 -3.59
C GLU A 85 -1.40 -8.27 -2.54
N PHE A 86 -2.69 -8.20 -2.87
CA PHE A 86 -3.78 -7.82 -1.99
C PHE A 86 -4.78 -8.96 -1.98
N ASP A 87 -4.94 -9.61 -0.84
CA ASP A 87 -6.01 -10.57 -0.58
C ASP A 87 -7.06 -9.88 0.28
N ILE A 88 -8.18 -9.48 -0.33
CA ILE A 88 -9.23 -8.71 0.32
C ILE A 88 -10.52 -9.53 0.34
N ILE A 89 -11.04 -9.75 1.54
CA ILE A 89 -12.28 -10.49 1.78
C ILE A 89 -13.42 -9.81 1.02
N GLY A 90 -14.09 -10.57 0.15
CA GLY A 90 -15.20 -10.09 -0.68
C GLY A 90 -14.80 -9.46 -2.02
N LEU A 91 -13.51 -9.15 -2.25
CA LEU A 91 -12.99 -8.75 -3.57
C LEU A 91 -12.17 -9.86 -4.23
N GLY A 92 -11.45 -10.65 -3.44
CA GLY A 92 -10.52 -11.67 -3.92
C GLY A 92 -9.07 -11.18 -4.00
N GLU A 93 -8.24 -11.99 -4.63
CA GLU A 93 -6.80 -11.76 -4.76
C GLU A 93 -6.51 -10.81 -5.92
N THR A 94 -5.59 -9.88 -5.69
CA THR A 94 -5.09 -8.94 -6.70
C THR A 94 -3.58 -8.86 -6.64
N GLN A 95 -2.90 -9.45 -7.61
CA GLN A 95 -1.48 -9.19 -7.82
C GLN A 95 -1.35 -7.95 -8.70
N ALA A 96 -0.44 -7.05 -8.32
CA ALA A 96 -0.25 -5.78 -9.01
C ALA A 96 1.21 -5.57 -9.40
N LYS A 97 1.45 -4.56 -10.22
CA LYS A 97 2.79 -4.05 -10.52
C LYS A 97 2.82 -2.54 -10.29
N LYS A 98 3.94 -2.03 -9.79
CA LYS A 98 4.17 -0.59 -9.71
C LYS A 98 4.31 -0.01 -11.11
N VAL A 99 3.48 0.98 -11.43
CA VAL A 99 3.50 1.69 -12.72
C VAL A 99 3.90 3.15 -12.58
N GLU A 100 3.59 3.78 -11.44
CA GLU A 100 4.06 5.14 -11.14
C GLU A 100 4.44 5.26 -9.67
N SER A 101 5.27 6.26 -9.39
CA SER A 101 5.71 6.62 -8.04
C SER A 101 5.88 8.12 -7.96
N MET A 102 5.55 8.68 -6.79
CA MET A 102 5.90 10.06 -6.45
C MET A 102 6.33 10.17 -5.00
N ALA A 103 7.09 11.21 -4.66
CA ALA A 103 7.45 11.48 -3.28
C ALA A 103 6.18 11.70 -2.43
N ALA A 104 6.17 11.14 -1.22
CA ALA A 104 5.16 11.50 -0.24
C ALA A 104 5.38 12.96 0.23
N PRO A 105 4.34 13.67 0.71
CA PRO A 105 4.48 15.03 1.20
C PRO A 105 5.51 15.20 2.34
N GLN A 106 5.71 14.15 3.16
CA GLN A 106 6.76 14.11 4.16
C GLN A 106 7.86 13.13 3.72
N PRO A 107 9.14 13.56 3.67
CA PRO A 107 10.24 12.72 3.17
C PRO A 107 10.57 11.53 4.07
N THR A 108 10.06 11.51 5.30
CA THR A 108 10.16 10.38 6.25
C THR A 108 9.16 9.27 5.96
N ASN A 109 8.31 9.42 4.95
CA ASN A 109 7.28 8.45 4.58
C ASN A 109 7.60 7.83 3.22
N VAL A 110 7.34 6.54 3.06
CA VAL A 110 7.57 5.86 1.78
C VAL A 110 6.78 6.51 0.64
N PRO A 111 7.29 6.47 -0.60
CA PRO A 111 6.65 7.09 -1.76
C PRO A 111 5.18 6.66 -1.95
N TRP A 112 4.38 7.55 -2.52
CA TRP A 112 3.06 7.18 -3.01
C TRP A 112 3.21 6.44 -4.33
N LEU A 113 2.35 5.44 -4.56
CA LEU A 113 2.45 4.54 -5.70
C LEU A 113 1.12 4.44 -6.43
N ARG A 114 1.21 4.32 -7.76
CA ARG A 114 0.12 3.77 -8.58
C ARG A 114 0.50 2.35 -8.96
N LEU A 115 -0.41 1.43 -8.67
CA LEU A 115 -0.29 0.01 -8.95
C LEU A 115 -1.35 -0.38 -9.98
N GLN A 116 -0.93 -1.17 -10.97
CA GLN A 116 -1.82 -1.75 -11.98
C GLN A 116 -1.99 -3.23 -11.68
N ALA A 117 -3.24 -3.72 -11.62
CA ALA A 117 -3.50 -5.14 -11.46
C ALA A 117 -2.94 -5.93 -12.65
N GLN A 118 -2.39 -7.10 -12.36
CA GLN A 118 -1.90 -8.05 -13.35
C GLN A 118 -3.00 -9.07 -13.67
N GLU A 119 -2.99 -9.65 -14.88
CA GLU A 119 -3.95 -10.72 -15.22
C GLU A 119 -3.61 -12.03 -14.49
N GLN A 120 -2.33 -12.36 -14.41
CA GLN A 120 -1.86 -13.54 -13.68
C GLN A 120 -1.94 -13.30 -12.18
N GLY A 121 -2.43 -14.30 -11.44
CA GLY A 121 -2.53 -14.24 -9.97
C GLY A 121 -3.62 -13.31 -9.42
N THR A 122 -4.46 -12.73 -10.29
CA THR A 122 -5.60 -11.91 -9.88
C THR A 122 -6.90 -12.66 -10.11
N THR A 123 -7.69 -12.80 -9.06
CA THR A 123 -9.06 -13.34 -9.11
C THR A 123 -10.13 -12.25 -8.96
N SER A 124 -9.73 -11.08 -8.46
CA SER A 124 -10.61 -9.93 -8.25
C SER A 124 -10.93 -9.19 -9.56
N PRO A 125 -11.97 -8.33 -9.57
CA PRO A 125 -12.23 -7.43 -10.70
C PRO A 125 -11.35 -6.17 -10.70
N VAL A 126 -10.48 -5.99 -9.68
CA VAL A 126 -9.68 -4.78 -9.46
C VAL A 126 -8.76 -4.51 -10.66
N LYS A 127 -8.65 -3.25 -11.05
CA LYS A 127 -7.79 -2.79 -12.15
C LYS A 127 -6.67 -1.89 -11.67
N GLN A 128 -6.91 -1.07 -10.64
CA GLN A 128 -5.92 -0.12 -10.13
C GLN A 128 -5.97 -0.02 -8.62
N ILE A 129 -4.79 0.11 -8.00
CA ILE A 129 -4.66 0.39 -6.57
C ILE A 129 -3.70 1.57 -6.40
N TYR A 130 -4.08 2.56 -5.62
CA TYR A 130 -3.21 3.69 -5.28
C TYR A 130 -2.82 3.58 -3.81
N ARG A 131 -1.50 3.62 -3.54
CA ARG A 131 -0.95 3.77 -2.20
C ARG A 131 -0.73 5.25 -1.92
N LEU A 132 -1.55 5.83 -1.05
CA LEU A 132 -1.57 7.25 -0.71
C LEU A 132 -1.46 7.43 0.81
N ASN A 133 -1.28 8.67 1.27
CA ASN A 133 -1.24 9.04 2.69
C ASN A 133 -0.33 8.13 3.56
N THR A 134 0.82 7.76 3.01
CA THR A 134 1.80 6.92 3.70
C THR A 134 2.36 7.59 4.95
N VAL A 135 2.66 6.80 5.98
CA VAL A 135 3.34 7.21 7.21
C VAL A 135 4.45 6.21 7.53
N GLY A 136 5.68 6.69 7.71
CA GLY A 136 6.83 5.85 8.02
C GLY A 136 7.27 4.93 6.88
N GLY A 137 7.88 3.81 7.24
CA GLY A 137 8.36 2.78 6.32
C GLY A 137 9.65 3.09 5.57
N VAL A 138 10.24 4.28 5.69
CA VAL A 138 11.49 4.63 5.00
C VAL A 138 12.64 3.80 5.56
N ALA A 139 13.47 3.24 4.67
CA ALA A 139 14.65 2.48 5.04
C ALA A 139 15.62 3.32 5.88
N PRO A 140 16.40 2.70 6.79
CA PRO A 140 17.54 3.37 7.39
C PRO A 140 18.56 3.77 6.30
N ALA A 141 19.44 4.73 6.62
CA ALA A 141 20.43 5.25 5.68
C ALA A 141 21.44 4.16 5.24
N ASP A 142 21.76 3.25 6.17
CA ASP A 142 22.65 2.12 5.98
C ASP A 142 22.13 0.91 6.77
N CYS A 143 22.84 -0.20 6.62
CA CYS A 143 22.60 -1.44 7.35
C CYS A 143 23.45 -1.53 8.63
N ALA A 144 23.84 -0.41 9.24
CA ALA A 144 24.71 -0.44 10.42
C ALA A 144 24.08 -1.25 11.56
N GLY A 145 24.88 -2.15 12.14
CA GLY A 145 24.44 -3.05 13.20
C GLY A 145 23.55 -4.22 12.73
N GLN A 146 23.36 -4.38 11.42
CA GLN A 146 22.66 -5.53 10.85
C GLN A 146 23.64 -6.63 10.44
N GLU A 147 23.24 -7.89 10.64
CA GLU A 147 23.98 -9.05 10.16
C GLU A 147 23.93 -9.13 8.62
N ALA A 148 24.93 -9.75 8.01
CA ALA A 148 24.96 -9.95 6.56
C ALA A 148 23.76 -10.82 6.12
N ASN A 149 23.11 -10.43 5.02
CA ASN A 149 21.90 -11.04 4.47
C ASN A 149 20.67 -11.04 5.40
N SER A 150 20.61 -10.09 6.33
CA SER A 150 19.44 -9.91 7.22
C SER A 150 18.31 -9.13 6.54
N VAL A 151 17.13 -9.21 7.16
CA VAL A 151 15.96 -8.40 6.79
C VAL A 151 15.71 -7.37 7.89
N VAL A 152 15.60 -6.11 7.48
CA VAL A 152 15.19 -4.98 8.32
C VAL A 152 13.73 -4.68 8.05
N THR A 153 12.93 -4.58 9.11
CA THR A 153 11.52 -4.20 9.02
C THR A 153 11.31 -2.81 9.61
N VAL A 154 10.57 -1.97 8.89
CA VAL A 154 10.24 -0.61 9.32
C VAL A 154 8.73 -0.46 9.33
N SER A 155 8.16 -0.09 10.48
CA SER A 155 6.72 0.13 10.60
C SER A 155 6.24 1.17 9.59
N TYR A 156 5.13 0.87 8.92
CA TYR A 156 4.47 1.80 8.02
C TYR A 156 2.95 1.67 8.09
N GLU A 157 2.30 2.75 7.68
CA GLU A 157 0.89 2.76 7.35
C GLU A 157 0.66 3.41 5.98
N ALA A 158 -0.45 3.07 5.34
CA ALA A 158 -0.89 3.72 4.10
C ALA A 158 -2.40 3.60 3.90
N GLU A 159 -2.94 4.44 3.03
CA GLU A 159 -4.25 4.24 2.43
C GLU A 159 -4.11 3.57 1.06
N TYR A 160 -4.90 2.53 0.83
CA TYR A 160 -5.04 1.82 -0.43
C TYR A 160 -6.39 2.12 -1.03
N TRP A 161 -6.39 2.85 -2.14
CA TRP A 161 -7.60 3.22 -2.89
C TRP A 161 -7.76 2.25 -4.06
N VAL A 162 -8.79 1.41 -4.00
CA VAL A 162 -8.98 0.25 -4.87
C VAL A 162 -10.09 0.52 -5.89
N TYR A 163 -9.75 0.38 -7.17
CA TYR A 163 -10.60 0.65 -8.34
C TYR A 163 -10.66 -0.56 -9.27
#